data_AF-A0A6G3Z2S1-F1
#
_entry.id   AF-A0A6G3Z2S1-F1
#
_cell.length_a   1.000
_cell.length_b   1.000
_cell.length_c   1.000
_cell.angle_alpha   90.00
_cell.angle_beta   90.00
_cell.angle_gamma   90.00
#
_symmetry.space_group_name_H-M   'P 1'
#
loop_
_entity.id
_entity.type
_entity.pdbx_description
1 polymer ?
#
loop_
_entity_poly.entity_id
_entity_poly.type
_entity_poly.pdbx_seq_one_letter_code
_entity_poly.pdbx_strand_id
1 'polypeptide(L)'
;MMLSSVLVVGVQLVLFAAQTWVQARFCLYDVIIAVETETDATSSITRSWELTQGSALRVLLVLLVAYLVMAPLFVLALLPFLFTIPFFAAAPSEATDPALAIALLLAFLIFAVLMMLAAVITVPFWQSIKAVLYYDLRSRREGLDIQLQQSH
;
A
#
# COMPACT_ATOMS: atom_id res chain seq x y z
N MET A 1 14.55 30.68 -4.36
CA MET A 1 14.52 29.54 -3.42
C MET A 1 13.11 29.26 -2.90
N MET A 2 12.36 30.24 -2.37
CA MET A 2 10.99 29.97 -1.88
C MET A 2 9.98 29.60 -2.98
N LEU A 3 9.96 30.33 -4.10
CA LEU A 3 9.04 30.03 -5.22
C LEU A 3 9.26 28.63 -5.81
N SER A 4 10.53 28.22 -5.96
CA SER A 4 10.89 26.89 -6.44
C SER A 4 10.44 25.79 -5.47
N SER A 5 10.59 25.99 -4.15
CA SER A 5 10.14 25.02 -3.16
C SER A 5 8.62 24.84 -3.15
N VAL A 6 7.86 25.93 -3.27
CA VAL A 6 6.38 25.88 -3.34
C VAL A 6 5.91 25.12 -4.57
N LEU A 7 6.53 25.34 -5.73
CA LEU A 7 6.20 24.61 -6.96
C LEU A 7 6.48 23.11 -6.83
N VAL A 8 7.62 22.73 -6.24
CA VAL A 8 7.98 21.32 -6.02
C VAL A 8 6.95 20.63 -5.11
N VAL A 9 6.58 21.26 -4.00
CA VAL A 9 5.57 20.70 -3.09
C VAL A 9 4.21 20.58 -3.77
N GLY A 10 3.80 21.60 -4.54
CA GLY A 10 2.55 21.56 -5.30
C GLY A 10 2.51 20.41 -6.30
N VAL A 11 3.58 20.21 -7.08
CA VAL A 11 3.71 19.08 -8.01
C VAL A 11 3.64 17.75 -7.27
N GLN A 12 4.34 17.61 -6.13
CA GLN A 12 4.33 16.37 -5.35
C GLN A 12 2.93 16.01 -4.82
N LEU A 13 2.16 17.00 -4.38
CA LEU A 13 0.79 16.80 -3.91
C LEU A 13 -0.14 16.36 -5.05
N VAL A 14 0.00 16.95 -6.23
CA VAL A 14 -0.79 16.55 -7.42
C VAL A 14 -0.44 15.13 -7.83
N LEU A 15 0.85 14.78 -7.89
CA LEU A 15 1.29 13.42 -8.20
C LEU A 15 0.78 12.41 -7.18
N PHE A 16 0.80 12.75 -5.89
CA PHE A 16 0.28 11.90 -4.82
C PHE A 16 -1.24 11.68 -4.93
N ALA A 17 -2.00 12.75 -5.20
CA ALA A 17 -3.44 12.66 -5.42
C ALA A 17 -3.77 11.82 -6.67
N ALA A 18 -3.03 12.00 -7.77
CA ALA A 18 -3.18 11.20 -8.97
C ALA A 18 -2.87 9.72 -8.71
N GLN A 19 -1.78 9.43 -7.98
CA GLN A 19 -1.38 8.07 -7.63
C GLN A 19 -2.45 7.36 -6.80
N THR A 20 -2.96 7.99 -5.73
CA THR A 20 -4.00 7.39 -4.87
C THR A 20 -5.31 7.18 -5.61
N TRP A 21 -5.67 8.10 -6.51
CA TRP A 21 -6.85 7.95 -7.35
C TRP A 21 -6.71 6.77 -8.34
N VAL A 22 -5.56 6.68 -9.01
CA VAL A 22 -5.23 5.56 -9.91
C VAL A 22 -5.23 4.24 -9.15
N GLN A 23 -4.64 4.22 -7.95
CA GLN A 23 -4.63 3.06 -7.08
C GLN A 23 -6.04 2.59 -6.70
N ALA A 24 -6.94 3.51 -6.36
CA ALA A 24 -8.33 3.18 -6.06
C ALA A 24 -9.05 2.52 -7.25
N ARG A 25 -8.72 2.93 -8.48
CA ARG A 25 -9.32 2.37 -9.70
C ARG A 25 -8.80 0.99 -10.07
N PHE A 26 -7.52 0.74 -9.84
CA PHE A 26 -6.88 -0.54 -10.15
C PHE A 26 -6.75 -1.46 -8.93
N CYS A 27 -7.43 -1.18 -7.83
CA CYS A 27 -7.23 -1.98 -6.62
C CYS A 27 -7.67 -3.45 -6.78
N LEU A 28 -8.59 -3.75 -7.71
CA LEU A 28 -9.31 -5.02 -7.76
C LEU A 28 -8.89 -5.94 -8.93
N TYR A 29 -7.95 -5.54 -9.80
CA TYR A 29 -7.62 -6.33 -10.99
C TYR A 29 -7.16 -7.76 -10.64
N ASP A 30 -6.46 -7.92 -9.53
CA ASP A 30 -5.92 -9.20 -9.05
C ASP A 30 -7.01 -10.11 -8.50
N VAL A 31 -7.99 -9.55 -7.79
CA VAL A 31 -9.16 -10.31 -7.34
C VAL A 31 -10.05 -10.71 -8.52
N ILE A 32 -10.25 -9.81 -9.49
CA ILE A 32 -11.11 -10.06 -10.65
C ILE A 32 -10.55 -11.22 -11.49
N ILE A 33 -9.26 -11.21 -11.83
CA ILE A 33 -8.66 -12.29 -12.62
C ILE A 33 -8.63 -13.63 -11.86
N ALA A 34 -8.58 -13.60 -10.54
CA ALA A 34 -8.58 -14.80 -9.71
C ALA A 34 -9.98 -15.41 -9.52
N VAL A 35 -11.04 -14.58 -9.54
CA VAL A 35 -12.41 -14.99 -9.20
C VAL A 35 -13.31 -15.11 -10.43
N GLU A 36 -13.17 -14.24 -11.42
CA GLU A 36 -13.98 -14.26 -12.65
C GLU A 36 -13.34 -15.25 -13.66
N THR A 37 -14.14 -16.19 -14.16
CA THR A 37 -13.64 -17.41 -14.84
C THR A 37 -13.25 -17.18 -16.31
N GLU A 38 -13.64 -16.05 -16.91
CA GLU A 38 -13.48 -15.76 -18.35
C GLU A 38 -12.91 -14.36 -18.62
N THR A 39 -11.98 -13.89 -17.79
CA THR A 39 -11.38 -12.56 -17.97
C THR A 39 -9.89 -12.64 -18.33
N ASP A 40 -9.56 -12.10 -19.51
CA ASP A 40 -8.17 -11.83 -19.89
C ASP A 40 -7.60 -10.65 -19.06
N ALA A 41 -6.28 -10.54 -18.97
CA ALA A 41 -5.62 -9.57 -18.07
C ALA A 41 -6.06 -8.11 -18.32
N THR A 42 -6.25 -7.74 -19.59
CA THR A 42 -6.72 -6.40 -20.00
C THR A 42 -8.18 -6.17 -19.64
N SER A 43 -9.02 -7.21 -19.74
CA SER A 43 -10.42 -7.18 -19.34
C SER A 43 -10.55 -6.94 -17.83
N SER A 44 -9.75 -7.63 -17.01
CA SER A 44 -9.76 -7.47 -15.54
C SER A 44 -9.42 -6.05 -15.07
N ILE A 45 -8.51 -5.37 -15.77
CA ILE A 45 -8.15 -3.97 -15.48
C ILE A 45 -9.32 -3.04 -15.82
N THR A 46 -9.92 -3.20 -16.99
CA THR A 46 -11.07 -2.41 -17.44
C THR A 46 -12.25 -2.61 -16.49
N ARG A 47 -12.50 -3.87 -16.11
CA ARG A 47 -13.52 -4.27 -15.15
C ARG A 47 -13.32 -3.64 -13.76
N SER A 48 -12.08 -3.63 -13.26
CA SER A 48 -11.74 -2.94 -12.00
C SER A 48 -12.12 -1.46 -12.05
N TRP A 49 -11.90 -0.81 -13.19
CA TRP A 49 -12.27 0.58 -13.39
C TRP A 49 -13.78 0.79 -13.35
N GLU A 50 -14.54 -0.06 -14.04
CA GLU A 50 -16.01 -0.03 -14.10
C GLU A 50 -16.63 -0.26 -12.72
N LEU A 51 -16.14 -1.25 -11.96
CA LEU A 51 -16.63 -1.56 -10.61
C LEU A 51 -16.32 -0.47 -9.58
N THR A 52 -15.30 0.35 -9.82
CA THR A 52 -14.92 1.45 -8.90
C THR A 52 -15.52 2.81 -9.31
N GLN A 53 -16.15 2.90 -10.49
CA GLN A 53 -16.63 4.16 -11.08
C GLN A 53 -17.82 4.81 -10.34
N GLY A 54 -17.59 5.84 -9.53
CA GLY A 54 -18.64 6.51 -8.73
C GLY A 54 -18.65 6.09 -7.26
N SER A 55 -17.79 5.14 -6.89
CA SER A 55 -17.48 4.77 -5.50
C SER A 55 -15.99 4.95 -5.17
N ALA A 56 -15.18 5.51 -6.08
CA ALA A 56 -13.73 5.67 -5.93
C ALA A 56 -13.30 6.38 -4.63
N LEU A 57 -14.05 7.37 -4.15
CA LEU A 57 -13.77 8.04 -2.87
C LEU A 57 -13.98 7.07 -1.69
N ARG A 58 -15.05 6.27 -1.71
CA ARG A 58 -15.30 5.25 -0.69
C ARG A 58 -14.20 4.18 -0.69
N VAL A 59 -13.79 3.74 -1.88
CA VAL A 59 -12.64 2.84 -2.05
C VAL A 59 -11.38 3.45 -1.42
N LEU A 60 -11.07 4.71 -1.76
CA LEU A 60 -9.90 5.40 -1.25
C LEU A 60 -9.93 5.54 0.28
N LEU A 61 -11.10 5.82 0.87
CA LEU A 61 -11.25 5.86 2.34
C LEU A 61 -11.00 4.49 2.98
N VAL A 62 -11.51 3.41 2.40
CA VAL A 62 -11.23 2.05 2.89
C VAL A 62 -9.74 1.74 2.83
N LEU A 63 -9.08 2.07 1.71
CA LEU A 63 -7.63 1.88 1.57
C LEU A 63 -6.84 2.76 2.54
N LEU A 64 -7.26 4.00 2.76
CA LEU A 64 -6.64 4.90 3.73
C LEU A 64 -6.72 4.34 5.15
N VAL A 65 -7.89 3.84 5.56
CA VAL A 65 -8.07 3.20 6.87
C VAL A 65 -7.19 1.96 6.98
N ALA A 66 -7.12 1.14 5.94
CA ALA A 66 -6.25 -0.02 5.88
C ALA A 66 -4.77 0.34 6.09
N TYR A 67 -4.29 1.36 5.38
CA TYR A 67 -2.94 1.89 5.55
C TYR A 67 -2.70 2.41 6.96
N LEU A 68 -3.65 3.13 7.55
CA LEU A 68 -3.52 3.67 8.90
C LEU A 68 -3.44 2.56 9.96
N VAL A 69 -4.22 1.49 9.78
CA VAL A 69 -4.18 0.31 10.67
C VAL A 69 -2.83 -0.41 10.57
N MET A 70 -2.24 -0.53 9.37
CA MET A 70 -0.93 -1.16 9.20
C MET A 70 0.25 -0.26 9.55
N ALA A 71 0.10 1.07 9.50
CA ALA A 71 1.20 2.02 9.64
C ALA A 71 2.08 1.79 10.89
N PRO A 72 1.53 1.52 12.09
CA PRO A 72 2.34 1.25 13.27
C PRO A 72 3.31 0.07 13.09
N LEU A 73 2.91 -0.98 12.36
CA LEU A 73 3.74 -2.15 12.13
C LEU A 73 5.02 -1.80 11.35
N PHE A 74 4.89 -0.95 10.33
CA PHE A 74 6.03 -0.47 9.53
C PHE A 74 6.90 0.52 10.31
N VAL A 75 6.31 1.37 11.14
CA VAL A 75 7.05 2.29 12.02
C VAL A 75 7.90 1.51 13.03
N LEU A 76 7.34 0.44 13.61
CA LEU A 76 8.07 -0.44 14.54
C LEU A 76 9.26 -1.12 13.86
N ALA A 77 9.13 -1.50 12.59
CA ALA A 77 10.23 -2.10 11.84
C ALA A 77 11.44 -1.17 11.71
N LEU A 78 11.25 0.16 11.72
CA LEU A 78 12.31 1.18 11.60
C LEU A 78 13.08 1.43 12.90
N LEU A 79 12.61 0.95 14.05
CA LEU A 79 13.26 1.15 15.35
C LEU A 79 14.75 0.76 15.42
N PRO A 80 15.23 -0.31 14.75
CA PRO A 80 16.65 -0.66 14.76
C PRO A 80 17.58 0.47 14.31
N PHE A 81 17.12 1.34 13.39
CA PHE A 81 17.92 2.47 12.92
C PHE A 81 18.13 3.54 13.98
N LEU A 82 17.25 3.67 14.98
CA LEU A 82 17.45 4.62 16.08
C LEU A 82 18.72 4.31 16.89
N PHE A 83 19.11 3.04 16.98
CA PHE A 83 20.34 2.62 17.64
C PHE A 83 21.61 2.98 16.87
N THR A 84 21.50 3.41 15.61
CA THR A 84 22.64 3.86 14.80
C THR A 84 23.00 5.33 15.02
N ILE A 85 22.08 6.13 15.59
CA ILE A 85 22.25 7.57 15.83
C ILE A 85 23.54 7.92 16.59
N PRO A 86 23.91 7.23 17.69
CA PRO A 86 25.13 7.56 18.43
C PRO A 86 26.41 7.43 17.59
N PHE A 87 26.44 6.51 16.63
CA PHE A 87 27.60 6.28 15.76
C PHE A 87 27.79 7.41 14.74
N PHE A 88 26.71 8.08 14.32
CA PHE A 88 26.81 9.27 13.47
C PHE A 88 27.43 10.46 14.20
N ALA A 89 27.20 10.58 15.52
CA ALA A 89 27.77 11.67 16.32
C ALA A 89 29.27 11.45 16.64
N ALA A 90 29.74 10.21 16.60
CA ALA A 90 31.11 9.83 16.93
C ALA A 90 32.04 9.72 15.69
N ALA A 91 31.48 9.65 14.49
CA ALA A 91 32.25 9.43 13.26
C ALA A 91 33.02 10.70 12.82
N PRO A 92 34.34 10.62 12.59
CA PRO A 92 35.12 11.72 12.01
C PRO A 92 34.72 11.98 10.55
N SER A 93 34.74 13.25 10.13
CA SER A 93 34.13 13.73 8.87
C SER A 93 34.72 13.17 7.56
N GLU A 94 35.87 12.49 7.61
CA GLU A 94 36.63 12.13 6.41
C GLU A 94 36.84 10.61 6.22
N ALA A 95 36.37 9.77 7.13
CA ALA A 95 36.45 8.31 6.98
C ALA A 95 35.17 7.63 7.48
N THR A 96 34.64 6.68 6.70
CA THR A 96 33.55 5.81 7.15
C THR A 96 34.06 4.94 8.31
N ASP A 97 33.60 5.25 9.53
CA ASP A 97 33.90 4.47 10.73
C ASP A 97 33.42 3.01 10.54
N PRO A 98 34.31 2.01 10.63
CA PRO A 98 33.92 0.60 10.58
C PRO A 98 32.82 0.24 11.59
N ALA A 99 32.77 0.89 12.76
CA ALA A 99 31.73 0.66 13.76
C ALA A 99 30.35 1.15 13.28
N LEU A 100 30.29 2.31 12.61
CA LEU A 100 29.06 2.81 11.98
C LEU A 100 28.58 1.86 10.88
N ALA A 101 29.50 1.37 10.05
CA ALA A 101 29.16 0.42 8.98
C ALA A 101 28.56 -0.89 9.54
N ILE A 102 29.16 -1.43 10.61
CA ILE A 102 28.64 -2.63 11.29
C ILE A 102 27.28 -2.35 11.92
N ALA A 103 27.10 -1.21 12.59
CA ALA A 103 25.83 -0.84 13.22
C ALA A 103 24.70 -0.71 12.19
N LEU A 104 24.97 -0.07 11.04
CA LEU A 104 24.02 0.04 9.94
C LEU A 104 23.66 -1.32 9.33
N LEU A 105 24.65 -2.20 9.15
CA LEU A 105 24.41 -3.56 8.65
C LEU A 105 23.50 -4.34 9.61
N LEU A 106 23.78 -4.30 10.91
CA LEU A 106 22.95 -4.97 11.92
C LEU A 106 21.53 -4.39 11.97
N ALA A 107 21.40 -3.06 11.95
CA ALA A 107 20.09 -2.40 11.91
C ALA A 107 19.29 -2.81 10.66
N PHE A 108 19.94 -2.87 9.50
CA PHE A 108 19.32 -3.31 8.26
C PHE A 108 18.88 -4.79 8.32
N LEU A 109 19.72 -5.68 8.84
CA LEU A 109 19.36 -7.11 8.99
C LEU A 109 18.15 -7.28 9.90
N ILE A 110 18.10 -6.58 11.03
CA ILE A 110 16.95 -6.61 11.94
C ILE A 110 15.71 -6.03 11.25
N PHE A 111 15.85 -4.89 10.57
CA PHE A 111 14.77 -4.29 9.77
C PHE A 111 14.22 -5.28 8.74
N ALA A 112 15.08 -5.97 8.00
CA ALA A 112 14.67 -6.93 6.98
C ALA A 112 13.86 -8.09 7.58
N VAL A 113 14.29 -8.62 8.73
CA VAL A 113 13.53 -9.67 9.45
C VAL A 113 12.19 -9.14 9.95
N LEU A 114 12.15 -7.95 10.56
CA LEU A 114 10.90 -7.34 11.02
C LEU A 114 9.93 -7.07 9.85
N MET A 115 10.44 -6.62 8.70
CA MET A 115 9.64 -6.43 7.49
C MET A 115 9.12 -7.74 6.92
N MET A 116 9.91 -8.82 6.97
CA MET A 116 9.45 -10.15 6.56
C MET A 116 8.30 -10.62 7.46
N LEU A 117 8.43 -10.46 8.78
CA LEU A 117 7.37 -10.78 9.73
C LEU A 117 6.13 -9.90 9.52
N ALA A 118 6.33 -8.61 9.24
CA ALA A 118 5.24 -7.70 8.89
C ALA A 118 4.51 -8.14 7.61
N ALA A 119 5.25 -8.62 6.59
CA ALA A 119 4.66 -9.11 5.34
C ALA A 119 3.73 -10.31 5.57
N VAL A 120 4.09 -11.24 6.47
CA VAL A 120 3.25 -12.40 6.81
C VAL A 120 1.85 -12.00 7.28
N ILE A 121 1.73 -10.86 7.97
CA ILE A 121 0.46 -10.36 8.51
C ILE A 121 -0.24 -9.45 7.49
N THR A 122 0.51 -8.57 6.83
CA THR A 122 -0.05 -7.52 5.98
C THR A 122 -0.54 -8.04 4.64
N VAL A 123 0.12 -9.03 4.05
CA VAL A 123 -0.32 -9.64 2.78
C VAL A 123 -1.74 -10.22 2.87
N PRO A 124 -2.06 -11.15 3.79
CA PRO A 124 -3.41 -11.71 3.87
C PRO A 124 -4.45 -10.65 4.25
N PHE A 125 -4.11 -9.69 5.11
CA PHE A 125 -5.02 -8.58 5.44
C PHE A 125 -5.38 -7.75 4.21
N TRP A 126 -4.41 -7.45 3.33
CA TRP A 126 -4.68 -6.71 2.09
C TRP A 126 -5.61 -7.50 1.17
N GLN A 127 -5.40 -8.81 1.06
CA GLN A 127 -6.26 -9.69 0.26
C GLN A 127 -7.69 -9.74 0.81
N SER A 128 -7.87 -9.80 2.14
CA SER A 128 -9.20 -9.77 2.76
C SER A 128 -9.95 -8.46 2.44
N ILE A 129 -9.27 -7.31 2.50
CA ILE A 129 -9.88 -6.02 2.18
C ILE A 129 -10.33 -5.97 0.72
N LYS A 130 -9.46 -6.38 -0.21
CA LYS A 130 -9.81 -6.38 -1.63
C LYS A 130 -10.97 -7.32 -1.93
N ALA A 131 -10.99 -8.50 -1.32
CA ALA A 131 -12.09 -9.45 -1.46
C ALA A 131 -13.41 -8.83 -0.99
N VAL A 132 -13.46 -8.26 0.22
CA VAL A 132 -14.66 -7.58 0.75
C VAL A 132 -15.09 -6.43 -0.15
N LEU A 133 -14.15 -5.61 -0.60
CA LEU A 133 -14.43 -4.46 -1.45
C LEU A 133 -14.99 -4.89 -2.82
N TYR A 134 -14.44 -5.95 -3.41
CA TYR A 134 -14.95 -6.53 -4.64
C TYR A 134 -16.40 -7.00 -4.47
N TYR A 135 -16.70 -7.77 -3.41
CA TYR A 135 -18.06 -8.24 -3.14
C TYR A 135 -19.04 -7.08 -2.86
N ASP A 136 -18.65 -6.07 -2.06
CA ASP A 136 -19.51 -4.91 -1.78
C ASP A 136 -19.83 -4.12 -3.06
N LEU A 137 -18.83 -3.85 -3.91
CA LEU A 137 -19.04 -3.10 -5.14
C LEU A 137 -19.87 -3.86 -6.16
N ARG A 138 -19.62 -5.17 -6.29
CA ARG A 138 -20.38 -6.03 -7.21
C ARG A 138 -21.82 -6.20 -6.74
N SER A 139 -22.07 -6.39 -5.44
CA SER A 139 -23.43 -6.39 -4.87
C SER A 139 -24.16 -5.09 -5.18
N ARG A 140 -23.53 -3.93 -4.93
CA ARG A 140 -24.16 -2.62 -5.13
C ARG A 140 -24.43 -2.26 -6.60
N ARG A 141 -23.56 -2.67 -7.52
CA ARG A 141 -23.69 -2.31 -8.95
C ARG A 141 -24.49 -3.31 -9.76
N GLU A 142 -24.32 -4.58 -9.46
CA GLU A 142 -24.77 -5.68 -10.31
C GLU A 142 -25.84 -6.53 -9.63
N GLY A 143 -26.16 -6.25 -8.36
CA GLY A 143 -27.13 -7.00 -7.60
C GLY A 143 -26.68 -8.44 -7.37
N LEU A 144 -25.38 -8.67 -7.14
CA LEU A 144 -24.81 -10.01 -6.91
C LEU A 144 -25.60 -10.82 -5.88
N ASP A 145 -26.04 -10.18 -4.80
CA ASP A 145 -26.81 -10.83 -3.73
C ASP A 145 -28.14 -11.41 -4.25
N ILE A 146 -28.77 -10.77 -5.24
CA ILE A 146 -30.01 -11.25 -5.87
C ILE A 146 -29.72 -12.46 -6.77
N GLN A 147 -28.62 -12.41 -7.53
CA GLN A 147 -28.22 -13.51 -8.41
C GLN A 147 -27.92 -14.79 -7.60
N LEU A 148 -27.24 -14.64 -6.46
CA LEU A 148 -26.94 -15.76 -5.56
C LEU A 148 -28.21 -16.36 -4.94
N GLN A 149 -29.22 -15.55 -4.61
CA GLN A 149 -30.50 -16.04 -4.10
C GLN A 149 -31.30 -16.81 -5.16
N GLN A 150 -31.18 -16.45 -6.44
CA GLN A 150 -31.90 -17.11 -7.53
C GLN A 150 -31.22 -18.40 -8.02
N SER A 151 -29.95 -18.62 -7.68
CA SER A 151 -29.19 -19.81 -8.06
C SER A 151 -29.37 -21.02 -7.13
N HIS A 152 -30.13 -20.86 -6.04
CA HIS A 152 -30.48 -21.91 -5.07
C HIS A 152 -31.96 -22.29 -5.18
#